data_AF-A0AAP9DKT9-F1
#
_entry.id   AF-A0AAP9DKT9-F1
#
_cell.length_a   1.000
_cell.length_b   1.000
_cell.length_c   1.000
_cell.angle_alpha   90.00
_cell.angle_beta   90.00
_cell.angle_gamma   90.00
#
_symmetry.space_group_name_H-M   'P 1'
#
loop_
_entity.id
_entity.type
_entity.pdbx_description
1 polymer ?
#
loop_
_entity_poly.entity_id
_entity_poly.type
_entity_poly.pdbx_seq_one_letter_code
_entity_poly.pdbx_strand_id
1 'polypeptide(L)'
;MKRSDLYRAVARDIAAKAKNDRLIDDDEENSVNDNIVNYDSIGNLGTVDIFDDINKLGIYKEVAKVINLFDGTDNADIAFGSNIYFGNVEQKNEPNYVKDVCIYDSTNKFTVITSEMLYGVCRNPINTTQIRNIFESILGVLNNNAIDTTDFWNLCKNPVPQKFIIVTNTTLPIPLKQDDLWNLFSFGYLLYINGYAVTKHPDLDFDKSRKFKNSILYTSNKEYAQYYDVYNLIGESHYCDDVLSRYLNMYHILEYMVFRSHLVNLSKGSIRKNAFVRRTIEKMTRNNKSETDVIIDTLPKLFPNLSSMIGLDAAQKRTVQTFFDINISGSSDKKMAELIYKIRNSIAHNKATELHFGFGNIDEYHAMISVIRKIVEIMENRIIDLINNNNPNHPLEYEKREFLVY
;
A
#
# COMPACT_ATOMS: atom_id res chain seq x y z
N MET A 1 -11.54 -18.92 -29.10
CA MET A 1 -12.25 -17.90 -29.90
C MET A 1 -11.18 -16.98 -30.46
N LYS A 2 -11.15 -16.77 -31.77
CA LYS A 2 -10.16 -15.89 -32.39
C LYS A 2 -10.45 -14.43 -32.01
N ARG A 3 -9.38 -13.65 -31.90
CA ARG A 3 -9.47 -12.21 -31.59
C ARG A 3 -10.34 -11.45 -32.59
N SER A 4 -10.17 -11.74 -33.88
CA SER A 4 -11.02 -11.18 -34.94
C SER A 4 -12.50 -11.48 -34.75
N ASP A 5 -12.85 -12.67 -34.26
CA ASP A 5 -14.25 -13.06 -34.07
C ASP A 5 -14.87 -12.26 -32.93
N LEU A 6 -14.13 -12.14 -31.83
CA LEU A 6 -14.57 -11.33 -30.69
C LEU A 6 -14.72 -9.87 -31.08
N TYR A 7 -13.73 -9.27 -31.75
CA TYR A 7 -13.76 -7.85 -32.08
C TYR A 7 -14.90 -7.50 -33.02
N ARG A 8 -15.23 -8.36 -33.98
CA ARG A 8 -16.40 -8.19 -34.83
C ARG A 8 -17.71 -8.23 -34.02
N ALA A 9 -17.83 -9.19 -33.11
CA ALA A 9 -19.03 -9.31 -32.28
C ALA A 9 -19.19 -8.11 -31.33
N VAL A 10 -18.10 -7.69 -30.69
CA VAL A 10 -18.08 -6.53 -29.78
C VAL A 10 -18.31 -5.23 -30.54
N ALA A 11 -17.79 -5.07 -31.75
CA ALA A 11 -18.01 -3.86 -32.54
C ALA A 11 -19.50 -3.66 -32.89
N ARG A 12 -20.20 -4.74 -33.27
CA ARG A 12 -21.66 -4.70 -33.47
C ARG A 12 -22.41 -4.35 -32.18
N ASP A 13 -22.01 -4.93 -31.05
CA ASP A 13 -22.61 -4.64 -29.75
C ASP A 13 -22.42 -3.17 -29.34
N ILE A 14 -21.22 -2.63 -29.55
CA ILE A 14 -20.90 -1.22 -29.32
C ILE A 14 -21.75 -0.31 -30.22
N ALA A 15 -21.84 -0.59 -31.52
CA ALA A 15 -22.62 0.23 -32.44
C ALA A 15 -24.11 0.27 -32.06
N ALA A 16 -24.71 -0.89 -31.79
CA ALA A 16 -26.10 -0.99 -31.37
C ALA A 16 -26.35 -0.22 -30.05
N LYS A 17 -25.45 -0.33 -29.07
CA LYS A 17 -25.60 0.37 -27.79
C LYS A 17 -25.31 1.86 -27.88
N ALA A 18 -24.33 2.28 -28.67
CA ALA A 18 -24.03 3.68 -28.92
C ALA A 18 -25.22 4.39 -29.59
N LYS A 19 -25.86 3.73 -30.56
CA LYS A 19 -27.12 4.22 -31.16
C LYS A 19 -28.25 4.32 -30.15
N ASN A 20 -28.46 3.28 -29.34
CA ASN A 20 -29.48 3.31 -28.27
C ASN A 20 -29.23 4.44 -27.26
N ASP A 21 -27.97 4.75 -26.99
CA ASP A 21 -27.55 5.88 -26.15
C ASP A 21 -27.56 7.23 -26.89
N ARG A 22 -27.96 7.27 -28.17
CA ARG A 22 -27.99 8.46 -29.06
C ARG A 22 -26.62 9.13 -29.25
N LEU A 23 -25.56 8.32 -29.22
CA LEU A 23 -24.19 8.76 -29.49
C LEU A 23 -23.84 8.75 -30.98
N ILE A 24 -24.49 7.85 -31.73
CA ILE A 24 -24.37 7.72 -33.19
C ILE A 24 -25.77 7.55 -33.81
N ASP A 25 -25.91 7.79 -35.11
CA ASP A 25 -27.15 7.59 -35.86
C ASP A 25 -27.22 6.23 -36.60
N ASP A 26 -28.32 6.02 -37.33
CA ASP A 26 -28.56 4.79 -38.11
C ASP A 26 -27.55 4.60 -39.24
N ASP A 27 -27.11 5.69 -39.87
CA ASP A 27 -26.16 5.66 -40.97
C ASP A 27 -24.76 5.29 -40.46
N GLU A 28 -24.38 5.85 -39.30
CA GLU A 28 -23.13 5.51 -38.60
C GLU A 28 -23.13 4.05 -38.09
N GLU A 29 -24.25 3.52 -37.58
CA GLU A 29 -24.37 2.10 -37.23
C GLU A 29 -24.20 1.19 -38.47
N ASN A 30 -24.84 1.56 -39.59
CA ASN A 30 -24.71 0.82 -40.84
C ASN A 30 -23.27 0.86 -41.38
N SER A 31 -22.58 2.00 -41.29
CA SER A 31 -21.16 2.14 -41.66
C SER A 31 -20.29 1.14 -40.90
N VAL A 32 -20.46 1.03 -39.57
CA VAL A 32 -19.72 0.07 -38.75
C VAL A 32 -19.99 -1.37 -39.21
N ASN A 33 -21.24 -1.72 -39.49
CA ASN A 33 -21.60 -3.05 -39.96
C ASN A 33 -20.98 -3.37 -41.33
N ASP A 34 -20.99 -2.41 -42.26
CA ASP A 34 -20.37 -2.55 -43.58
C ASP A 34 -18.84 -2.67 -43.46
N ASN A 35 -18.20 -1.88 -42.60
CA ASN A 35 -16.76 -1.96 -42.33
C ASN A 35 -16.35 -3.32 -41.75
N ILE A 36 -17.18 -3.91 -40.89
CA ILE A 36 -16.98 -5.28 -40.38
C ILE A 36 -17.03 -6.33 -41.51
N VAL A 37 -17.93 -6.17 -42.49
CA VAL A 37 -18.02 -7.08 -43.65
C VAL A 37 -16.84 -6.88 -44.60
N ASN A 38 -16.40 -5.63 -44.80
CA ASN A 38 -15.22 -5.30 -45.59
C ASN A 38 -13.93 -5.87 -44.97
N TYR A 39 -13.87 -5.93 -43.64
CA TYR A 39 -12.80 -6.60 -42.90
C TYR A 39 -12.67 -8.09 -43.29
N ASP A 40 -13.79 -8.80 -43.51
CA ASP A 40 -13.81 -10.22 -43.88
C ASP A 40 -13.32 -10.48 -45.33
N SER A 41 -13.35 -9.47 -46.20
CA SER A 41 -13.13 -9.63 -47.64
C SER A 41 -11.75 -9.16 -48.13
N ILE A 42 -11.06 -8.29 -47.38
CA ILE A 42 -9.81 -7.66 -47.83
C ILE A 42 -8.54 -8.38 -47.32
N GLY A 43 -8.64 -9.24 -46.31
CA GLY A 43 -7.51 -10.07 -45.84
C GLY A 43 -6.24 -9.28 -45.51
N ASN A 44 -6.13 -8.74 -44.29
CA ASN A 44 -4.89 -8.17 -43.72
C ASN A 44 -4.15 -7.13 -44.59
N LEU A 45 -4.84 -6.36 -45.44
CA LEU A 45 -4.26 -5.24 -46.18
C LEU A 45 -4.73 -3.90 -45.58
N GLY A 46 -4.28 -3.60 -44.36
CA GLY A 46 -4.41 -2.29 -43.71
C GLY A 46 -5.38 -2.25 -42.53
N THR A 47 -5.17 -1.28 -41.64
CA THR A 47 -6.09 -0.91 -40.55
C THR A 47 -7.41 -0.45 -41.18
N VAL A 48 -8.41 -1.33 -41.21
CA VAL A 48 -9.77 -0.90 -41.48
C VAL A 48 -10.26 -0.23 -40.20
N ASP A 49 -10.45 1.09 -40.26
CA ASP A 49 -11.10 1.82 -39.18
C ASP A 49 -12.56 1.35 -39.10
N ILE A 50 -12.84 0.37 -38.23
CA ILE A 50 -14.19 -0.16 -38.03
C ILE A 50 -15.13 0.96 -37.58
N PHE A 51 -14.62 1.86 -36.71
CA PHE A 51 -15.30 3.07 -36.27
C PHE A 51 -14.70 4.32 -36.90
N ASP A 52 -15.50 5.09 -37.64
CA ASP A 52 -15.05 6.33 -38.32
C ASP A 52 -14.73 7.47 -37.34
N ASP A 53 -15.54 7.66 -36.30
CA ASP A 53 -15.30 8.65 -35.24
C ASP A 53 -15.45 8.04 -33.83
N ILE A 54 -14.36 7.46 -33.33
CA ILE A 54 -14.29 6.85 -32.00
C ILE A 54 -14.58 7.87 -30.88
N ASN A 55 -14.41 9.18 -31.11
CA ASN A 55 -14.60 10.18 -30.05
C ASN A 55 -16.07 10.37 -29.67
N LYS A 56 -17.01 10.06 -30.57
CA LYS A 56 -18.45 10.12 -30.30
C LYS A 56 -18.94 8.97 -29.42
N LEU A 57 -18.19 7.87 -29.34
CA LEU A 57 -18.62 6.63 -28.69
C LEU A 57 -18.67 6.67 -27.16
N GLY A 58 -18.45 7.82 -26.52
CA GLY A 58 -18.62 7.99 -25.08
C GLY A 58 -17.84 6.96 -24.26
N ILE A 59 -18.53 6.16 -23.45
CA ILE A 59 -17.93 5.12 -22.59
C ILE A 59 -17.40 3.89 -23.36
N TYR A 60 -17.84 3.68 -24.60
CA TYR A 60 -17.37 2.57 -25.45
C TYR A 60 -16.04 2.88 -26.13
N LYS A 61 -15.64 4.15 -26.13
CA LYS A 61 -14.48 4.70 -26.82
C LYS A 61 -13.20 3.89 -26.58
N GLU A 62 -12.87 3.57 -25.33
CA GLU A 62 -11.60 2.90 -25.03
C GLU A 62 -11.56 1.45 -25.54
N VAL A 63 -12.71 0.76 -25.58
CA VAL A 63 -12.81 -0.57 -26.19
C VAL A 63 -12.77 -0.47 -27.71
N ALA A 64 -13.48 0.49 -28.29
CA ALA A 64 -13.47 0.75 -29.73
C ALA A 64 -12.07 1.09 -30.25
N LYS A 65 -11.28 1.86 -29.50
CA LYS A 65 -9.86 2.12 -29.81
C LYS A 65 -9.04 0.83 -29.90
N VAL A 66 -9.20 -0.08 -28.94
CA VAL A 66 -8.49 -1.38 -28.97
C VAL A 66 -8.84 -2.16 -30.23
N ILE A 67 -10.10 -2.10 -30.66
CA ILE A 67 -10.58 -2.76 -31.88
C ILE A 67 -10.00 -2.10 -33.15
N ASN A 68 -10.06 -0.78 -33.30
CA ASN A 68 -9.50 -0.09 -34.47
C ASN A 68 -7.98 -0.20 -34.58
N LEU A 69 -7.26 -0.35 -33.46
CA LEU A 69 -5.81 -0.57 -33.46
C LEU A 69 -5.40 -1.98 -33.90
N PHE A 70 -6.35 -2.90 -34.11
CA PHE A 70 -6.08 -4.25 -34.53
C PHE A 70 -5.80 -4.34 -36.04
N ASP A 71 -4.59 -4.73 -36.40
CA ASP A 71 -4.14 -4.87 -37.79
C ASP A 71 -4.24 -6.32 -38.33
N GLY A 72 -4.79 -7.23 -37.53
CA GLY A 72 -4.94 -8.64 -37.89
C GLY A 72 -3.68 -9.50 -37.77
N THR A 73 -2.54 -8.96 -37.36
CA THR A 73 -1.27 -9.70 -37.27
C THR A 73 -1.20 -10.61 -36.03
N ASP A 74 -1.80 -10.19 -34.92
CA ASP A 74 -1.93 -10.97 -33.68
C ASP A 74 -3.35 -11.56 -33.57
N ASN A 75 -3.73 -12.47 -34.48
CA ASN A 75 -5.04 -13.13 -34.44
C ASN A 75 -5.00 -14.48 -33.69
N ALA A 76 -4.37 -14.50 -32.52
CA ALA A 76 -4.33 -15.67 -31.66
C ALA A 76 -5.70 -15.98 -31.03
N ASP A 77 -5.85 -17.20 -30.49
CA ASP A 77 -6.97 -17.50 -29.61
C ASP A 77 -6.81 -16.75 -28.29
N ILE A 78 -7.88 -16.09 -27.86
CA ILE A 78 -7.89 -15.34 -26.61
C ILE A 78 -7.97 -16.33 -25.43
N ALA A 79 -7.07 -16.16 -24.45
CA ALA A 79 -7.09 -16.92 -23.22
C ALA A 79 -8.01 -16.26 -22.19
N PHE A 80 -9.24 -16.77 -22.07
CA PHE A 80 -10.23 -16.37 -21.06
C PHE A 80 -10.87 -17.59 -20.38
N GLY A 81 -11.46 -17.37 -19.20
CA GLY A 81 -12.09 -18.42 -18.39
C GLY A 81 -13.48 -18.83 -18.90
N SER A 82 -13.94 -20.04 -18.57
CA SER A 82 -15.24 -20.55 -19.06
C SER A 82 -16.49 -19.95 -18.38
N ASN A 83 -16.33 -19.40 -17.17
CA ASN A 83 -17.41 -18.89 -16.33
C ASN A 83 -17.24 -17.40 -16.04
N ILE A 84 -18.36 -16.70 -15.87
CA ILE A 84 -18.41 -15.31 -15.40
C ILE A 84 -19.35 -15.19 -14.21
N TYR A 85 -18.92 -14.44 -13.19
CA TYR A 85 -19.70 -14.15 -12.00
C TYR A 85 -19.75 -12.64 -11.75
N PHE A 86 -20.96 -12.15 -11.50
CA PHE A 86 -21.21 -10.81 -10.99
C PHE A 86 -21.48 -10.93 -9.50
N GLY A 87 -20.53 -10.49 -8.69
CA GLY A 87 -20.58 -10.58 -7.24
C GLY A 87 -20.62 -9.21 -6.58
N ASN A 88 -21.03 -9.18 -5.33
CA ASN A 88 -20.82 -8.05 -4.44
C ASN A 88 -19.89 -8.51 -3.31
N VAL A 89 -19.08 -7.60 -2.78
CA VAL A 89 -18.33 -7.87 -1.57
C VAL A 89 -19.33 -8.03 -0.42
N GLU A 90 -19.22 -9.13 0.32
CA GLU A 90 -20.08 -9.36 1.46
C GLU A 90 -19.82 -8.35 2.57
N GLN A 91 -20.87 -7.70 3.08
CA GLN A 91 -20.79 -6.76 4.21
C GLN A 91 -20.34 -7.41 5.54
N LYS A 92 -20.44 -8.74 5.66
CA LYS A 92 -19.99 -9.47 6.86
C LYS A 92 -18.46 -9.54 6.95
N ASN A 93 -17.78 -9.38 5.82
CA ASN A 93 -16.34 -9.21 5.76
C ASN A 93 -16.11 -7.71 5.95
N GLU A 94 -15.27 -7.32 6.91
CA GLU A 94 -15.16 -5.92 7.32
C GLU A 94 -14.97 -5.01 6.09
N PRO A 95 -15.67 -3.86 6.02
CA PRO A 95 -15.63 -2.96 4.85
C PRO A 95 -14.21 -2.61 4.38
N ASN A 96 -13.23 -2.68 5.28
CA ASN A 96 -11.82 -2.36 5.05
C ASN A 96 -11.07 -3.37 4.16
N TYR A 97 -11.60 -4.59 3.99
CA TYR A 97 -11.03 -5.61 3.09
C TYR A 97 -11.46 -5.44 1.63
N VAL A 98 -12.41 -4.54 1.34
CA VAL A 98 -12.78 -4.21 -0.03
C VAL A 98 -11.66 -3.38 -0.63
N LYS A 99 -10.98 -3.93 -1.64
CA LYS A 99 -9.94 -3.24 -2.38
C LYS A 99 -10.36 -3.08 -3.82
N ASP A 100 -9.96 -1.96 -4.41
CA ASP A 100 -10.07 -1.77 -5.84
C ASP A 100 -9.04 -2.64 -6.55
N VAL A 101 -9.54 -3.60 -7.31
CA VAL A 101 -8.73 -4.64 -7.96
C VAL A 101 -9.01 -4.62 -9.45
N CYS A 102 -7.95 -4.76 -10.23
CA CYS A 102 -8.00 -4.86 -11.68
C CYS A 102 -6.85 -5.77 -12.14
N ILE A 103 -7.15 -7.03 -12.43
CA ILE A 103 -6.14 -8.03 -12.81
C ILE A 103 -6.65 -8.95 -13.91
N TYR A 104 -5.77 -9.22 -14.87
CA TYR A 104 -5.90 -10.28 -15.85
C TYR A 104 -4.70 -11.21 -15.69
N ASP A 105 -4.94 -12.50 -15.54
CA ASP A 105 -3.92 -13.54 -15.52
C ASP A 105 -4.23 -14.62 -16.56
N SER A 106 -3.40 -14.68 -17.60
CA SER A 106 -3.55 -15.65 -18.69
C SER A 106 -3.30 -17.10 -18.23
N THR A 107 -2.46 -17.29 -17.21
CA THR A 107 -2.05 -18.62 -16.74
C THR A 107 -3.22 -19.37 -16.12
N ASN A 108 -3.93 -18.72 -15.20
CA ASN A 108 -5.13 -19.27 -14.56
C ASN A 108 -6.40 -19.03 -15.38
N LYS A 109 -6.30 -18.31 -16.51
CA LYS A 109 -7.43 -17.77 -17.29
C LYS A 109 -8.42 -17.05 -16.37
N PHE A 110 -7.86 -16.18 -15.54
CA PHE A 110 -8.56 -15.53 -14.45
C PHE A 110 -8.59 -14.02 -14.68
N THR A 111 -9.72 -13.40 -14.37
CA THR A 111 -9.84 -11.94 -14.39
C THR A 111 -10.72 -11.52 -13.24
N VAL A 112 -10.28 -10.52 -12.47
CA VAL A 112 -11.17 -9.83 -11.54
C VAL A 112 -11.04 -8.32 -11.73
N ILE A 113 -12.19 -7.65 -11.73
CA ILE A 113 -12.25 -6.20 -11.76
C ILE A 113 -13.38 -5.69 -10.88
N THR A 114 -13.09 -4.71 -10.01
CA THR A 114 -14.13 -3.99 -9.26
C THR A 114 -14.84 -2.99 -10.15
N SER A 115 -16.10 -2.68 -9.83
CA SER A 115 -16.91 -1.77 -10.65
C SER A 115 -16.32 -0.37 -10.74
N GLU A 116 -15.71 0.13 -9.66
CA GLU A 116 -15.02 1.43 -9.64
C GLU A 116 -13.80 1.41 -10.58
N MET A 117 -13.01 0.34 -10.53
CA MET A 117 -11.87 0.18 -11.44
C MET A 117 -12.30 0.05 -12.90
N LEU A 118 -13.38 -0.71 -13.19
CA LEU A 118 -13.93 -0.80 -14.53
C LEU A 118 -14.39 0.56 -15.05
N TYR A 119 -15.13 1.31 -14.23
CA TYR A 119 -15.57 2.66 -14.55
C TYR A 119 -14.40 3.62 -14.85
N GLY A 120 -13.33 3.54 -14.06
CA GLY A 120 -12.11 4.32 -14.24
C GLY A 120 -11.36 3.95 -15.54
N VAL A 121 -11.19 2.66 -15.80
CA VAL A 121 -10.52 2.15 -17.02
C VAL A 121 -11.26 2.58 -18.29
N CYS A 122 -12.59 2.65 -18.28
CA CYS A 122 -13.39 3.13 -19.42
C CYS A 122 -13.23 4.63 -19.73
N ARG A 123 -12.61 5.42 -18.83
CA ARG A 123 -12.50 6.88 -18.97
C ARG A 123 -11.06 7.35 -19.07
N ASN A 124 -10.21 6.85 -18.19
CA ASN A 124 -8.81 7.24 -18.07
C ASN A 124 -7.97 5.97 -17.94
N PRO A 125 -7.79 5.23 -19.04
CA PRO A 125 -7.05 3.98 -18.96
C PRO A 125 -5.56 4.19 -18.67
N ILE A 126 -4.98 3.26 -17.92
CA ILE A 126 -3.56 3.27 -17.55
C ILE A 126 -2.69 2.88 -18.75
N ASN A 127 -3.04 1.81 -19.47
CA ASN A 127 -2.36 1.35 -20.69
C ASN A 127 -3.28 0.48 -21.56
N THR A 128 -3.22 0.66 -22.89
CA THR A 128 -3.96 -0.08 -23.94
C THR A 128 -3.85 -1.60 -23.84
N THR A 129 -2.69 -2.17 -23.45
CA THR A 129 -2.53 -3.63 -23.34
C THR A 129 -3.35 -4.22 -22.19
N GLN A 130 -3.38 -3.54 -21.04
CA GLN A 130 -4.12 -4.02 -19.86
C GLN A 130 -5.62 -3.94 -20.10
N ILE A 131 -6.09 -2.83 -20.68
CA ILE A 131 -7.47 -2.68 -21.19
C ILE A 131 -7.80 -3.88 -22.06
N ARG A 132 -7.04 -4.08 -23.15
CA ARG A 132 -7.30 -5.13 -24.14
C ARG A 132 -7.51 -6.48 -23.46
N ASN A 133 -6.58 -6.91 -22.63
CA ASN A 133 -6.65 -8.24 -22.02
C ASN A 133 -7.87 -8.42 -21.10
N ILE A 134 -8.26 -7.38 -20.35
CA ILE A 134 -9.42 -7.42 -19.45
C ILE A 134 -10.72 -7.48 -20.25
N PHE A 135 -10.88 -6.59 -21.24
CA PHE A 135 -12.09 -6.56 -22.08
C PHE A 135 -12.18 -7.83 -22.93
N GLU A 136 -11.08 -8.30 -23.50
CA GLU A 136 -11.02 -9.58 -24.21
C GLU A 136 -11.46 -10.75 -23.32
N SER A 137 -11.07 -10.75 -22.05
CA SER A 137 -11.45 -11.79 -21.10
C SER A 137 -12.93 -11.78 -20.77
N ILE A 138 -13.46 -10.60 -20.39
CA ILE A 138 -14.86 -10.43 -19.96
C ILE A 138 -15.83 -10.55 -21.13
N LEU A 139 -15.60 -9.80 -22.21
CA LEU A 139 -16.47 -9.85 -23.38
C LEU A 139 -16.33 -11.19 -24.12
N GLY A 140 -15.14 -11.81 -24.06
CA GLY A 140 -14.92 -13.16 -24.59
C GLY A 140 -15.83 -14.20 -23.96
N VAL A 141 -15.89 -14.27 -22.62
CA VAL A 141 -16.77 -15.23 -21.93
C VAL A 141 -18.24 -14.89 -22.10
N LEU A 142 -18.61 -13.60 -22.07
CA LEU A 142 -19.99 -13.17 -22.31
C LEU A 142 -20.47 -13.60 -23.71
N ASN A 143 -19.67 -13.33 -24.75
CA ASN A 143 -20.01 -13.69 -26.12
C ASN A 143 -20.03 -15.20 -26.34
N ASN A 144 -19.02 -15.92 -25.83
CA ASN A 144 -18.92 -17.38 -25.97
C ASN A 144 -20.11 -18.11 -25.34
N ASN A 145 -20.65 -17.57 -24.25
CA ASN A 145 -21.76 -18.16 -23.52
C ASN A 145 -23.13 -17.55 -23.90
N ALA A 146 -23.18 -16.68 -24.91
CA ALA A 146 -24.38 -15.94 -25.33
C ALA A 146 -25.08 -15.20 -24.17
N ILE A 147 -24.30 -14.63 -23.25
CA ILE A 147 -24.78 -13.84 -22.11
C ILE A 147 -24.93 -12.38 -22.56
N ASP A 148 -26.06 -11.77 -22.20
CA ASP A 148 -26.33 -10.36 -22.49
C ASP A 148 -25.29 -9.42 -21.84
N THR A 149 -24.80 -8.45 -22.61
CA THR A 149 -23.72 -7.55 -22.20
C THR A 149 -24.22 -6.30 -21.45
N THR A 150 -25.54 -6.14 -21.25
CA THR A 150 -26.12 -4.92 -20.69
C THR A 150 -25.64 -4.65 -19.27
N ASP A 151 -25.57 -5.66 -18.40
CA ASP A 151 -25.05 -5.49 -17.04
C ASP A 151 -23.59 -5.06 -17.02
N PHE A 152 -22.77 -5.59 -17.92
CA PHE A 152 -21.38 -5.20 -18.08
C PHE A 152 -21.26 -3.72 -18.48
N TRP A 153 -21.98 -3.29 -19.51
CA TRP A 153 -21.95 -1.91 -19.97
C TRP A 153 -22.58 -0.94 -18.97
N ASN A 154 -23.58 -1.36 -18.19
CA ASN A 154 -24.13 -0.57 -17.10
C ASN A 154 -23.08 -0.27 -16.03
N LEU A 155 -22.21 -1.23 -15.69
CA LEU A 155 -21.09 -1.02 -14.75
C LEU A 155 -20.00 -0.10 -15.34
N CYS A 156 -19.79 -0.14 -16.66
CA CYS A 156 -18.90 0.81 -17.34
C CYS A 156 -19.45 2.24 -17.28
N LYS A 157 -20.78 2.40 -17.36
CA LYS A 157 -21.48 3.69 -17.32
C LYS A 157 -21.53 4.27 -15.91
N ASN A 158 -21.98 3.48 -14.94
CA ASN A 158 -22.23 3.88 -13.57
C ASN A 158 -21.58 2.86 -12.61
N PRO A 159 -20.59 3.28 -11.79
CA PRO A 159 -19.95 2.36 -10.88
C PRO A 159 -20.92 2.02 -9.75
N VAL A 160 -20.91 0.76 -9.32
CA VAL A 160 -21.64 0.28 -8.17
C VAL A 160 -20.62 -0.08 -7.09
N PRO A 161 -20.60 0.63 -5.94
CA PRO A 161 -19.69 0.33 -4.85
C PRO A 161 -19.76 -1.14 -4.45
N GLN A 162 -18.60 -1.73 -4.13
CA GLN A 162 -18.48 -3.12 -3.68
C GLN A 162 -18.92 -4.17 -4.71
N LYS A 163 -19.26 -3.81 -5.95
CA LYS A 163 -19.56 -4.78 -7.00
C LYS A 163 -18.30 -5.15 -7.78
N PHE A 164 -18.20 -6.40 -8.20
CA PHE A 164 -17.07 -6.89 -8.99
C PHE A 164 -17.50 -7.93 -10.03
N ILE A 165 -16.63 -8.12 -11.03
CA ILE A 165 -16.78 -9.13 -12.09
C ILE A 165 -15.61 -10.10 -11.97
N ILE A 166 -15.88 -11.40 -12.00
CA ILE A 166 -14.88 -12.46 -12.03
C ILE A 166 -15.07 -13.31 -13.29
N VAL A 167 -14.00 -13.54 -14.03
CA VAL A 167 -13.92 -14.56 -15.10
C VAL A 167 -12.97 -15.65 -14.63
N THR A 168 -13.37 -16.92 -14.73
CA THR A 168 -12.57 -18.06 -14.26
C THR A 168 -12.98 -19.38 -14.94
N ASN A 169 -12.12 -20.38 -14.92
CA ASN A 169 -12.49 -21.76 -15.26
C ASN A 169 -13.19 -22.49 -14.11
N THR A 170 -13.13 -21.96 -12.89
CA THR A 170 -13.75 -22.58 -11.72
C THR A 170 -15.26 -22.50 -11.83
N THR A 171 -15.94 -23.65 -11.79
CA THR A 171 -17.40 -23.71 -11.71
C THR A 171 -17.82 -23.74 -10.24
N LEU A 172 -18.57 -22.71 -9.83
CA LEU A 172 -19.13 -22.62 -8.49
C LEU A 172 -20.43 -23.43 -8.36
N PRO A 173 -20.72 -23.98 -7.16
CA PRO A 173 -21.94 -24.74 -6.91
C PRO A 173 -23.19 -23.86 -7.03
N ILE A 174 -24.32 -24.49 -7.38
CA ILE A 174 -25.64 -23.87 -7.44
C ILE A 174 -26.50 -24.46 -6.30
N PRO A 175 -27.11 -23.65 -5.42
CA PRO A 175 -27.11 -22.18 -5.42
C PRO A 175 -25.74 -21.60 -5.06
N LEU A 176 -25.44 -20.45 -5.64
CA LEU A 176 -24.17 -19.74 -5.46
C LEU A 176 -23.98 -19.36 -4.00
N LYS A 177 -22.90 -19.84 -3.38
CA LYS A 177 -22.52 -19.45 -2.02
C LYS A 177 -21.64 -18.22 -2.07
N GLN A 178 -21.97 -17.23 -1.25
CA GLN A 178 -21.22 -15.98 -1.20
C GLN A 178 -19.77 -16.18 -0.71
N ASP A 179 -19.53 -17.14 0.19
CA ASP A 179 -18.16 -17.50 0.63
C ASP A 179 -17.28 -17.96 -0.54
N ASP A 180 -17.84 -18.71 -1.49
CA ASP A 180 -17.08 -19.21 -2.65
C ASP A 180 -16.72 -18.07 -3.61
N LEU A 181 -17.65 -17.12 -3.83
CA LEU A 181 -17.37 -15.89 -4.59
C LEU A 181 -16.30 -15.04 -3.91
N TRP A 182 -16.39 -14.89 -2.60
CA TRP A 182 -15.43 -14.13 -1.82
C TRP A 182 -14.03 -14.74 -1.88
N ASN A 183 -13.92 -16.07 -1.85
CA ASN A 183 -12.65 -16.76 -2.00
C ASN A 183 -12.03 -16.53 -3.39
N LEU A 184 -12.84 -16.53 -4.47
CA LEU A 184 -12.34 -16.17 -5.81
C LEU A 184 -11.91 -14.71 -5.89
N PHE A 185 -12.66 -13.78 -5.31
CA PHE A 185 -12.27 -12.37 -5.25
C PHE A 185 -10.93 -12.21 -4.50
N SER A 186 -10.80 -12.88 -3.35
CA SER A 186 -9.58 -12.88 -2.52
C SER A 186 -8.37 -13.44 -3.26
N PHE A 187 -8.55 -14.51 -4.04
CA PHE A 187 -7.51 -15.03 -4.93
C PHE A 187 -7.11 -14.01 -6.00
N GLY A 188 -8.08 -13.31 -6.59
CA GLY A 188 -7.81 -12.21 -7.52
C GLY A 188 -7.02 -11.07 -6.88
N TYR A 189 -7.34 -10.71 -5.64
CA TYR A 189 -6.57 -9.74 -4.87
C TYR A 189 -5.14 -10.23 -4.58
N LEU A 190 -4.96 -11.51 -4.24
CA LEU A 190 -3.63 -12.13 -4.09
C LEU A 190 -2.80 -12.01 -5.38
N LEU A 191 -3.39 -12.32 -6.54
CA LEU A 191 -2.71 -12.15 -7.83
C LEU A 191 -2.32 -10.70 -8.08
N TYR A 192 -3.21 -9.77 -7.74
CA TYR A 192 -2.96 -8.34 -7.88
C TYR A 192 -1.78 -7.88 -7.01
N ILE A 193 -1.78 -8.15 -5.70
CA ILE A 193 -0.69 -7.70 -4.82
C ILE A 193 0.65 -8.41 -5.11
N ASN A 194 0.63 -9.58 -5.76
CA ASN A 194 1.83 -10.28 -6.16
C ASN A 194 2.48 -9.66 -7.41
N GLY A 195 1.69 -8.99 -8.24
CA GLY A 195 2.16 -8.35 -9.48
C GLY A 195 2.33 -6.83 -9.39
N TYR A 196 1.70 -6.17 -8.41
CA TYR A 196 1.62 -4.72 -8.33
C TYR A 196 1.99 -4.21 -6.95
N ALA A 197 2.74 -3.09 -6.91
CA ALA A 197 2.94 -2.34 -5.67
C ALA A 197 1.65 -1.61 -5.29
N VAL A 198 1.28 -1.68 -4.01
CA VAL A 198 0.16 -0.89 -3.49
C VAL A 198 0.50 0.60 -3.63
N THR A 199 -0.42 1.38 -4.22
CA THR A 199 -0.26 2.84 -4.31
C THR A 199 -0.22 3.43 -2.90
N LYS A 200 0.89 4.07 -2.56
CA LYS A 200 1.04 4.79 -1.30
C LYS A 200 0.09 5.99 -1.28
N HIS A 201 -0.72 6.11 -0.23
CA HIS A 201 -1.60 7.26 -0.03
C HIS A 201 -0.77 8.54 0.26
N PRO A 202 -1.13 9.72 -0.29
CA PRO A 202 -0.34 10.95 -0.13
C PRO A 202 -0.12 11.37 1.33
N ASP A 203 -1.06 11.11 2.24
CA ASP A 203 -0.89 11.43 3.66
C ASP A 203 0.24 10.64 4.34
N LEU A 204 0.71 9.55 3.73
CA LEU A 204 1.89 8.84 4.18
C LEU A 204 3.18 9.48 3.68
N ASP A 205 3.16 10.42 2.74
CA ASP A 205 4.37 11.03 2.19
C ASP A 205 5.17 11.76 3.27
N PHE A 206 6.49 11.65 3.17
CA PHE A 206 7.42 12.35 4.04
C PHE A 206 8.52 13.02 3.22
N ASP A 207 8.81 14.28 3.53
CA ASP A 207 9.84 15.05 2.84
C ASP A 207 11.24 14.52 3.19
N LYS A 208 11.85 13.80 2.24
CA LYS A 208 13.22 13.28 2.31
C LYS A 208 14.26 14.36 2.63
N SER A 209 14.01 15.60 2.20
CA SER A 209 14.92 16.73 2.41
C SER A 209 14.89 17.29 3.84
N ARG A 210 13.88 16.90 4.63
CA ARG A 210 13.74 17.32 6.02
C ARG A 210 14.95 16.86 6.84
N LYS A 211 15.67 17.84 7.38
CA LYS A 211 16.75 17.64 8.34
C LYS A 211 16.19 17.31 9.72
N PHE A 212 16.87 16.46 10.47
CA PHE A 212 16.55 16.20 11.87
C PHE A 212 16.57 17.50 12.69
N LYS A 213 17.54 18.37 12.41
CA LYS A 213 17.66 19.71 13.00
C LYS A 213 18.25 20.71 12.01
N ASN A 214 17.66 21.90 11.94
CA ASN A 214 18.05 22.93 10.95
C ASN A 214 19.44 23.53 11.21
N SER A 215 19.85 23.63 12.47
CA SER A 215 21.15 24.17 12.87
C SER A 215 21.76 23.33 13.98
N ILE A 216 23.03 22.97 13.80
CA ILE A 216 23.84 22.20 14.74
C ILE A 216 25.11 23.01 14.99
N LEU A 217 25.31 23.45 16.23
CA LEU A 217 26.51 24.17 16.63
C LEU A 217 27.58 23.18 17.10
N TYR A 218 28.81 23.37 16.63
CA TYR A 218 29.96 22.58 17.06
C TYR A 218 30.33 22.88 18.51
N THR A 219 30.51 21.82 19.30
CA THR A 219 30.93 21.88 20.70
C THR A 219 32.31 21.22 20.83
N SER A 220 33.35 22.00 21.14
CA SER A 220 34.75 21.53 21.12
C SER A 220 35.06 20.39 22.08
N ASN A 221 34.32 20.29 23.19
CA ASN A 221 34.59 19.31 24.25
C ASN A 221 33.78 18.01 24.08
N LYS A 222 33.16 17.82 22.92
CA LYS A 222 32.26 16.70 22.66
C LYS A 222 32.88 15.70 21.69
N GLU A 223 32.81 14.41 22.02
CA GLU A 223 33.37 13.35 21.20
C GLU A 223 32.39 12.83 20.13
N TYR A 224 32.15 13.64 19.08
CA TYR A 224 31.24 13.26 17.98
C TYR A 224 31.56 11.90 17.33
N ALA A 225 32.83 11.49 17.31
CA ALA A 225 33.25 10.20 16.76
C ALA A 225 32.59 8.98 17.45
N GLN A 226 32.04 9.16 18.65
CA GLN A 226 31.34 8.08 19.34
C GLN A 226 30.00 7.70 18.69
N TYR A 227 29.43 8.51 17.78
CA TYR A 227 28.06 8.35 17.27
C TYR A 227 27.95 7.98 15.78
N TYR A 228 29.01 7.48 15.14
CA TYR A 228 28.99 7.14 13.71
C TYR A 228 27.86 6.17 13.32
N ASP A 229 27.55 5.17 14.16
CA ASP A 229 26.43 4.26 13.90
C ASP A 229 25.09 5.01 13.80
N VAL A 230 24.89 6.00 14.68
CA VAL A 230 23.70 6.85 14.65
C VAL A 230 23.71 7.76 13.42
N TYR A 231 24.88 8.25 12.99
CA TYR A 231 25.00 9.07 11.78
C TYR A 231 24.63 8.28 10.52
N ASN A 232 25.00 7.00 10.45
CA ASN A 232 24.63 6.13 9.35
C ASN A 232 23.11 5.96 9.28
N LEU A 233 22.45 5.69 10.42
CA LEU A 233 20.98 5.60 10.49
C LEU A 233 20.29 6.93 10.13
N ILE A 234 20.82 8.07 10.59
CA ILE A 234 20.33 9.39 10.16
C ILE A 234 20.48 9.57 8.64
N GLY A 235 21.59 9.12 8.07
CA GLY A 235 21.81 9.11 6.62
C GLY A 235 20.77 8.25 5.89
N GLU A 236 20.50 7.04 6.39
CA GLU A 236 19.49 6.12 5.86
C GLU A 236 18.07 6.70 5.93
N SER A 237 17.75 7.43 7.01
CA SER A 237 16.46 8.10 7.15
C SER A 237 16.13 9.02 5.96
N HIS A 238 17.13 9.64 5.32
CA HIS A 238 16.93 10.51 4.15
C HIS A 238 16.49 9.76 2.87
N TYR A 239 16.50 8.42 2.88
CA TYR A 239 15.92 7.61 1.82
C TYR A 239 14.46 7.22 2.07
N CYS A 240 13.93 7.44 3.27
CA CYS A 240 12.51 7.19 3.59
C CYS A 240 11.63 8.31 3.01
N ASP A 241 10.76 7.99 2.06
CA ASP A 241 9.72 8.92 1.53
C ASP A 241 8.34 8.72 2.15
N ASP A 242 8.24 7.90 3.20
CA ASP A 242 6.99 7.68 3.90
C ASP A 242 7.15 7.76 5.43
N VAL A 243 6.06 8.12 6.10
CA VAL A 243 5.99 8.32 7.55
C VAL A 243 6.30 7.04 8.32
N LEU A 244 5.89 5.87 7.83
CA LEU A 244 6.05 4.60 8.55
C LEU A 244 7.51 4.14 8.52
N SER A 245 8.15 4.16 7.35
CA SER A 245 9.57 3.84 7.21
C SER A 245 10.44 4.85 7.95
N ARG A 246 10.10 6.14 7.87
CA ARG A 246 10.81 7.19 8.61
C ARG A 246 10.69 6.99 10.12
N TYR A 247 9.50 6.60 10.59
CA TYR A 247 9.28 6.25 11.99
C TYR A 247 10.10 5.04 12.43
N LEU A 248 10.14 3.96 11.64
CA LEU A 248 10.93 2.78 11.97
C LEU A 248 12.43 3.10 12.04
N ASN A 249 12.96 3.88 11.10
CA ASN A 249 14.37 4.28 11.14
C ASN A 249 14.67 5.15 12.37
N MET A 250 13.83 6.13 12.67
CA MET A 250 13.92 6.93 13.91
C MET A 250 13.87 6.01 15.15
N TYR A 251 12.98 5.02 15.18
CA TYR A 251 12.89 4.08 16.29
C TYR A 251 14.17 3.24 16.44
N HIS A 252 14.78 2.76 15.36
CA HIS A 252 16.08 2.07 15.43
C HIS A 252 17.17 2.92 16.09
N ILE A 253 17.17 4.24 15.84
CA ILE A 253 18.08 5.18 16.53
C ILE A 253 17.76 5.23 18.02
N LEU A 254 16.48 5.35 18.41
CA LEU A 254 16.07 5.39 19.82
C LEU A 254 16.43 4.09 20.55
N GLU A 255 16.19 2.95 19.93
CA GLU A 255 16.53 1.62 20.44
C GLU A 255 18.04 1.50 20.67
N TYR A 256 18.85 1.87 19.67
CA TYR A 256 20.30 1.93 19.81
C TYR A 256 20.73 2.81 20.99
N MET A 257 20.16 4.01 21.14
CA MET A 257 20.47 4.92 22.26
C MET A 257 20.10 4.33 23.62
N VAL A 258 18.94 3.66 23.72
CA VAL A 258 18.52 2.96 24.94
C VAL A 258 19.55 1.89 25.32
N PHE A 259 19.91 1.00 24.40
CA PHE A 259 20.88 -0.05 24.67
C PHE A 259 22.28 0.51 25.00
N ARG A 260 22.72 1.51 24.26
CA ARG A 260 23.99 2.19 24.51
C ARG A 260 24.04 2.81 25.90
N SER A 261 22.95 3.41 26.37
CA SER A 261 22.90 3.98 27.73
C SER A 261 23.13 2.94 28.82
N HIS A 262 22.67 1.70 28.61
CA HIS A 262 22.95 0.61 29.53
C HIS A 262 24.44 0.22 29.52
N LEU A 263 25.05 0.16 28.33
CA LEU A 263 26.48 -0.15 28.20
C LEU A 263 27.36 0.91 28.87
N VAL A 264 27.04 2.20 28.71
CA VAL A 264 27.76 3.30 29.35
C VAL A 264 27.64 3.23 30.88
N ASN A 265 26.44 2.97 31.40
CA ASN A 265 26.24 2.77 32.84
C ASN A 265 27.03 1.56 33.37
N LEU A 266 27.14 0.48 32.58
CA LEU A 266 27.97 -0.67 32.94
C LEU A 266 29.47 -0.35 32.91
N SER A 267 29.94 0.45 31.95
CA SER A 267 31.36 0.82 31.85
C SER A 267 31.83 1.77 32.96
N LYS A 268 30.93 2.63 33.46
CA LYS A 268 31.20 3.54 34.60
C LYS A 268 31.27 2.79 35.94
N GLY A 269 30.64 1.61 36.04
CA GLY A 269 30.80 0.72 37.17
C GLY A 269 32.17 0.02 37.12
N SER A 270 32.96 0.10 38.19
CA SER A 270 34.24 -0.62 38.34
C SER A 270 34.07 -2.14 38.16
N ILE A 271 34.17 -2.63 36.93
CA ILE A 271 34.10 -4.06 36.62
C ILE A 271 35.38 -4.46 35.88
N ARG A 272 36.26 -5.15 36.62
CA ARG A 272 37.49 -5.77 36.12
C ARG A 272 37.21 -6.56 34.83
N LYS A 273 38.08 -6.36 33.84
CA LYS A 273 38.00 -6.66 32.40
C LYS A 273 37.46 -8.03 31.92
N ASN A 274 37.19 -9.01 32.80
CA ASN A 274 36.64 -10.33 32.44
C ASN A 274 35.21 -10.61 32.95
N ALA A 275 34.64 -9.72 33.76
CA ALA A 275 33.27 -9.85 34.26
C ALA A 275 32.22 -9.16 33.39
N PHE A 276 32.63 -8.42 32.35
CA PHE A 276 31.74 -7.63 31.48
C PHE A 276 30.79 -8.52 30.66
N VAL A 277 31.30 -9.50 29.92
CA VAL A 277 30.47 -10.40 29.08
C VAL A 277 29.59 -11.30 29.97
N ARG A 278 30.16 -11.90 31.01
CA ARG A 278 29.43 -12.81 31.91
C ARG A 278 28.34 -12.10 32.71
N ARG A 279 28.59 -10.90 33.25
CA ARG A 279 27.56 -10.12 33.98
C ARG A 279 26.57 -9.40 33.07
N THR A 280 26.93 -9.07 31.83
CA THR A 280 25.98 -8.52 30.84
C THR A 280 24.99 -9.59 30.43
N ILE A 281 25.48 -10.79 30.10
CA ILE A 281 24.64 -11.95 29.85
C ILE A 281 23.85 -12.33 31.11
N GLU A 282 24.45 -12.40 32.30
CA GLU A 282 23.74 -12.70 33.56
C GLU A 282 22.73 -11.61 33.97
N LYS A 283 22.95 -10.32 33.70
CA LYS A 283 21.95 -9.27 33.97
C LYS A 283 20.83 -9.29 32.93
N MET A 284 21.14 -9.56 31.66
CA MET A 284 20.13 -9.76 30.62
C MET A 284 19.31 -11.06 30.85
N THR A 285 19.89 -12.10 31.46
CA THR A 285 19.20 -13.36 31.77
C THR A 285 18.57 -13.43 33.16
N ARG A 286 19.05 -12.67 34.17
CA ARG A 286 18.41 -12.62 35.51
C ARG A 286 17.30 -11.58 35.61
N ASN A 287 17.37 -10.50 34.83
CA ASN A 287 16.25 -9.60 34.65
C ASN A 287 15.52 -10.01 33.36
N ASN A 288 14.55 -10.92 33.47
CA ASN A 288 13.52 -11.15 32.46
C ASN A 288 12.63 -9.90 32.27
N LYS A 289 13.22 -8.70 32.19
CA LYS A 289 12.50 -7.51 31.74
C LYS A 289 12.33 -7.67 30.25
N SER A 290 11.08 -7.64 29.81
CA SER A 290 10.78 -7.67 28.38
C SER A 290 11.44 -6.47 27.70
N GLU A 291 11.76 -6.58 26.41
CA GLU A 291 12.25 -5.46 25.58
C GLU A 291 11.40 -4.19 25.81
N THR A 292 10.09 -4.36 25.89
CA THR A 292 9.09 -3.35 26.26
C THR A 292 9.44 -2.61 27.55
N ASP A 293 9.74 -3.33 28.64
CA ASP A 293 10.03 -2.72 29.94
C ASP A 293 11.32 -1.90 29.89
N VAL A 294 12.31 -2.37 29.12
CA VAL A 294 13.59 -1.68 28.95
C VAL A 294 13.39 -0.34 28.24
N ILE A 295 12.61 -0.32 27.16
CA ILE A 295 12.28 0.89 26.42
C ILE A 295 11.46 1.86 27.28
N ILE A 296 10.39 1.38 27.92
CA ILE A 296 9.48 2.21 28.75
C ILE A 296 10.20 2.84 29.94
N ASP A 297 11.15 2.12 30.56
CA ASP A 297 11.90 2.64 31.72
C ASP A 297 13.08 3.55 31.34
N THR A 298 13.63 3.42 30.13
CA THR A 298 14.89 4.09 29.77
C THR A 298 14.67 5.30 28.86
N LEU A 299 13.70 5.24 27.94
CA LEU A 299 13.43 6.33 27.02
C LEU A 299 13.08 7.65 27.75
N PRO A 300 12.23 7.67 28.81
CA PRO A 300 11.99 8.89 29.60
C PRO A 300 13.22 9.46 30.31
N LYS A 301 14.24 8.63 30.59
CA LYS A 301 15.48 9.09 31.22
C LYS A 301 16.40 9.77 30.21
N LEU A 302 16.41 9.29 28.97
CA LEU A 302 17.14 9.90 27.87
C LEU A 302 16.47 11.20 27.39
N PHE A 303 15.14 11.24 27.43
CA PHE A 303 14.34 12.39 27.02
C PHE A 303 13.36 12.81 28.13
N PRO A 304 13.83 13.60 29.12
CA PRO A 304 12.97 14.06 30.21
C PRO A 304 11.80 14.92 29.72
N ASN A 305 10.63 14.78 30.37
CA ASN A 305 9.39 15.45 30.00
C ASN A 305 8.85 15.03 28.62
N LEU A 306 9.16 13.80 28.18
CA LEU A 306 8.83 13.20 26.89
C LEU A 306 7.37 13.48 26.45
N SER A 307 6.41 13.33 27.36
CA SER A 307 4.99 13.53 27.06
C SER A 307 4.67 14.99 26.72
N SER A 308 5.20 15.92 27.51
CA SER A 308 5.02 17.36 27.26
C SER A 308 5.81 17.83 26.03
N MET A 309 6.97 17.21 25.78
CA MET A 309 7.87 17.54 24.68
C MET A 309 7.24 17.18 23.33
N ILE A 310 6.59 16.02 23.23
CA ILE A 310 5.84 15.63 22.03
C ILE A 310 4.54 16.44 21.93
N GLY A 311 3.88 16.69 23.07
CA GLY A 311 2.79 17.67 23.16
C GLY A 311 1.57 17.34 22.30
N LEU A 312 1.04 16.12 22.40
CA LEU A 312 -0.17 15.71 21.65
C LEU A 312 -1.38 16.57 22.03
N ASP A 313 -2.16 17.00 21.03
CA ASP A 313 -3.40 17.74 21.23
C ASP A 313 -4.56 16.83 21.69
N ALA A 314 -5.72 17.42 21.96
CA ALA A 314 -6.88 16.68 22.47
C ALA A 314 -7.47 15.68 21.45
N ALA A 315 -7.37 15.93 20.15
CA ALA A 315 -7.81 14.99 19.13
C ALA A 315 -6.84 13.81 19.04
N GLN A 316 -5.54 14.09 18.96
CA GLN A 316 -4.47 13.09 18.94
C GLN A 316 -4.49 12.19 20.18
N LYS A 317 -4.72 12.75 21.37
CA LYS A 317 -4.86 11.97 22.61
C LYS A 317 -6.07 11.03 22.58
N ARG A 318 -7.20 11.48 22.03
CA ARG A 318 -8.38 10.61 21.84
C ARG A 318 -8.07 9.48 20.85
N THR A 319 -7.41 9.78 19.74
CA THR A 319 -6.97 8.75 18.79
C THR A 319 -6.08 7.72 19.46
N VAL A 320 -5.06 8.14 20.21
CA VAL A 320 -4.17 7.22 20.95
C VAL A 320 -4.94 6.34 21.94
N GLN A 321 -5.89 6.92 22.68
CA GLN A 321 -6.75 6.17 23.60
C GLN A 321 -7.59 5.12 22.85
N THR A 322 -8.15 5.46 21.68
CA THR A 322 -8.94 4.54 20.86
C THR A 322 -8.12 3.38 20.31
N PHE A 323 -6.91 3.64 19.80
CA PHE A 323 -6.10 2.62 19.13
C PHE A 323 -5.30 1.74 20.09
N PHE A 324 -4.84 2.28 21.21
CA PHE A 324 -3.87 1.59 22.09
C PHE A 324 -4.29 1.49 23.56
N ASP A 325 -5.46 2.01 23.92
CA ASP A 325 -5.95 2.13 25.29
C ASP A 325 -4.99 2.92 26.22
N ILE A 326 -4.24 3.88 25.65
CA ILE A 326 -3.27 4.69 26.40
C ILE A 326 -3.83 6.08 26.70
N ASN A 327 -4.08 6.35 27.99
CA ASN A 327 -4.51 7.68 28.44
C ASN A 327 -3.31 8.60 28.74
N ILE A 328 -2.99 9.50 27.81
CA ILE A 328 -1.91 10.50 27.93
C ILE A 328 -2.46 11.79 28.58
N SER A 329 -2.36 11.86 29.90
CA SER A 329 -2.67 13.05 30.71
C SER A 329 -1.48 13.43 31.62
N GLY A 330 -1.30 14.72 31.92
CA GLY A 330 -0.19 15.21 32.76
C GLY A 330 1.22 14.79 32.28
N SER A 331 2.19 14.68 33.21
CA SER A 331 3.55 14.16 32.94
C SER A 331 3.55 12.63 32.81
N SER A 332 3.10 12.14 31.66
CA SER A 332 2.89 10.70 31.39
C SER A 332 4.01 10.09 30.55
N ASP A 333 5.27 10.39 30.86
CA ASP A 333 6.42 10.03 30.01
C ASP A 333 6.55 8.52 29.76
N LYS A 334 6.27 7.68 30.77
CA LYS A 334 6.24 6.22 30.58
C LYS A 334 5.18 5.78 29.59
N LYS A 335 3.99 6.38 29.63
CA LYS A 335 2.91 6.10 28.67
C LYS A 335 3.24 6.59 27.28
N MET A 336 3.97 7.70 27.17
CA MET A 336 4.48 8.17 25.88
C MET A 336 5.53 7.22 25.31
N ALA A 337 6.43 6.69 26.15
CA ALA A 337 7.37 5.66 25.74
C ALA A 337 6.66 4.34 25.34
N GLU A 338 5.61 3.96 26.07
CA GLU A 338 4.74 2.82 25.71
C GLU A 338 4.06 3.03 24.35
N LEU A 339 3.55 4.23 24.08
CA LEU A 339 2.97 4.57 22.78
C LEU A 339 4.00 4.41 21.65
N ILE A 340 5.21 4.96 21.82
CA ILE A 340 6.28 4.85 20.83
C ILE A 340 6.59 3.36 20.55
N TYR A 341 6.69 2.55 21.60
CA TYR A 341 6.90 1.12 21.45
C TYR A 341 5.74 0.40 20.73
N LYS A 342 4.48 0.68 21.11
CA LYS A 342 3.30 0.07 20.48
C LYS A 342 3.13 0.47 19.01
N ILE A 343 3.45 1.70 18.63
CA ILE A 343 3.45 2.13 17.22
C ILE A 343 4.49 1.32 16.44
N ARG A 344 5.73 1.17 16.95
CA ARG A 344 6.74 0.34 16.28
C ARG A 344 6.23 -1.08 16.06
N ASN A 345 5.60 -1.69 17.06
CA ASN A 345 5.06 -3.04 16.92
C ASN A 345 3.93 -3.11 15.89
N SER A 346 3.07 -2.09 15.83
CA SER A 346 2.01 -2.03 14.82
C SER A 346 2.58 -1.95 13.39
N ILE A 347 3.73 -1.31 13.20
CA ILE A 347 4.38 -1.22 11.87
C ILE A 347 5.21 -2.49 11.55
N ALA A 348 6.02 -3.00 12.49
CA ALA A 348 7.02 -4.05 12.22
C ALA A 348 6.71 -5.45 12.79
N HIS A 349 5.86 -5.60 13.80
CA HIS A 349 5.70 -6.86 14.56
C HIS A 349 4.25 -7.21 14.92
N ASN A 350 3.67 -8.16 14.17
CA ASN A 350 2.31 -8.69 14.35
C ASN A 350 2.12 -9.70 15.51
N LYS A 351 2.98 -9.70 16.56
CA LYS A 351 2.85 -10.64 17.70
C LYS A 351 2.39 -10.03 19.02
N ALA A 352 2.44 -8.69 19.15
CA ALA A 352 2.12 -8.00 20.40
C ALA A 352 0.90 -7.06 20.29
N THR A 353 0.45 -6.77 19.07
CA THR A 353 -0.70 -5.91 18.78
C THR A 353 -1.53 -6.58 17.68
N GLU A 354 -2.83 -6.76 17.88
CA GLU A 354 -3.76 -7.21 16.82
C GLU A 354 -3.90 -6.18 15.68
N LEU A 355 -3.29 -5.01 15.85
CA LEU A 355 -3.26 -3.89 14.93
C LEU A 355 -1.97 -3.90 14.10
N HIS A 356 -2.11 -3.79 12.77
CA HIS A 356 -0.99 -3.66 11.84
C HIS A 356 -1.15 -2.41 10.95
N PHE A 357 -0.08 -1.63 10.79
CA PHE A 357 -0.06 -0.45 9.92
C PHE A 357 0.74 -0.76 8.65
N GLY A 358 0.05 -0.82 7.52
CA GLY A 358 0.65 -0.97 6.20
C GLY A 358 0.04 -0.02 5.18
N PHE A 359 0.63 0.06 3.98
CA PHE A 359 0.10 0.95 2.94
C PHE A 359 -1.28 0.50 2.43
N GLY A 360 -1.58 -0.80 2.52
CA GLY A 360 -2.84 -1.37 2.04
C GLY A 360 -4.05 -1.15 2.95
N ASN A 361 -3.86 -0.70 4.19
CA ASN A 361 -4.94 -0.57 5.17
C ASN A 361 -4.99 0.81 5.86
N ILE A 362 -4.60 1.87 5.13
CA ILE A 362 -4.59 3.23 5.67
C ILE A 362 -5.93 3.66 6.28
N ASP A 363 -7.05 3.24 5.70
CA ASP A 363 -8.40 3.59 6.16
C ASP A 363 -8.65 3.14 7.61
N GLU A 364 -7.96 2.08 8.07
CA GLU A 364 -8.07 1.56 9.42
C GLU A 364 -7.32 2.42 10.45
N TYR A 365 -6.28 3.15 10.04
CA TYR A 365 -5.40 3.89 10.96
C TYR A 365 -5.13 5.33 10.53
N HIS A 366 -5.87 5.89 9.59
CA HIS A 366 -5.62 7.21 8.99
C HIS A 366 -5.40 8.31 10.05
N ALA A 367 -6.22 8.31 11.10
CA ALA A 367 -6.11 9.25 12.22
C ALA A 367 -4.75 9.19 12.97
N MET A 368 -4.11 8.01 13.02
CA MET A 368 -2.82 7.81 13.67
C MET A 368 -1.65 8.42 12.90
N ILE A 369 -1.77 8.66 11.59
CA ILE A 369 -0.68 9.24 10.78
C ILE A 369 -0.21 10.58 11.34
N SER A 370 -1.15 11.43 11.78
CA SER A 370 -0.83 12.73 12.38
C SER A 370 -0.03 12.60 13.68
N VAL A 371 -0.28 11.55 14.47
CA VAL A 371 0.43 11.25 15.71
C VAL A 371 1.83 10.73 15.41
N ILE A 372 1.94 9.75 14.50
CA ILE A 372 3.21 9.14 14.10
C ILE A 372 4.14 10.22 13.54
N ARG A 373 3.66 11.03 12.59
CA ARG A 373 4.41 12.15 12.00
C ARG A 373 4.92 13.11 13.07
N LYS A 374 4.06 13.53 14.00
CA LYS A 374 4.45 14.45 15.08
C LYS A 374 5.53 13.86 15.99
N ILE A 375 5.45 12.57 16.30
CA ILE A 375 6.50 11.88 17.07
C ILE A 375 7.82 11.90 16.31
N VAL A 376 7.84 11.51 15.03
CA VAL A 376 9.06 11.55 14.19
C VAL A 376 9.68 12.94 14.22
N GLU A 377 8.88 13.95 13.90
CA GLU A 377 9.35 15.32 13.76
C GLU A 377 9.97 15.91 15.03
N ILE A 378 9.41 15.58 16.19
CA ILE A 378 9.92 16.03 17.49
C ILE A 378 11.12 15.20 17.93
N MET A 379 11.04 13.88 17.82
CA MET A 379 12.09 12.98 18.32
C MET A 379 13.37 13.09 17.51
N GLU A 380 13.30 13.26 16.18
CA GLU A 380 14.48 13.51 15.34
C GLU A 380 15.26 14.74 15.78
N ASN A 381 14.55 15.82 16.10
CA ASN A 381 15.18 17.03 16.62
C ASN A 381 15.89 16.77 17.96
N ARG A 382 15.23 16.00 18.83
CA ARG A 382 15.70 15.69 20.19
C ARG A 382 16.84 14.70 20.22
N ILE A 383 16.91 13.80 19.24
CA ILE A 383 18.07 12.93 19.00
C ILE A 383 19.32 13.79 18.79
N ILE A 384 19.23 14.83 17.97
CA ILE A 384 20.35 15.76 17.74
C ILE A 384 20.67 16.57 19.00
N ASP A 385 19.66 17.03 19.75
CA ASP A 385 19.85 17.72 21.02
C ASP A 385 20.59 16.86 22.04
N LEU A 386 20.17 15.60 22.19
CA LEU A 386 20.77 14.66 23.11
C LEU A 386 22.22 14.40 22.70
N ILE A 387 22.47 14.09 21.42
CA ILE A 387 23.83 13.95 20.91
C ILE A 387 24.62 15.21 21.26
N ASN A 388 24.11 16.43 21.02
CA ASN A 388 24.80 17.70 21.26
C ASN A 388 24.85 18.20 22.71
N ASN A 389 24.34 17.43 23.66
CA ASN A 389 24.38 17.77 25.06
C ASN A 389 25.81 17.65 25.61
N ASN A 390 26.31 18.72 26.22
CA ASN A 390 27.68 18.79 26.76
C ASN A 390 27.74 18.46 28.27
N ASN A 391 26.79 17.67 28.77
CA ASN A 391 26.78 17.26 30.17
C ASN A 391 27.97 16.34 30.46
N PRO A 392 28.83 16.63 31.46
CA PRO A 392 29.95 15.76 31.84
C PRO A 392 29.53 14.32 32.16
N ASN A 393 28.30 14.11 32.62
CA ASN A 393 27.71 12.80 32.89
C ASN A 393 26.81 12.33 31.75
N HIS A 394 27.25 12.53 30.49
CA HIS A 394 26.44 12.20 29.32
C HIS A 394 25.97 10.73 29.37
N PRO A 395 24.67 10.45 29.13
CA PRO A 395 24.13 9.10 29.27
C PRO A 395 24.58 8.15 28.15
N LEU A 396 25.14 8.67 27.06
CA LEU A 396 25.55 7.88 25.89
C LEU A 396 27.07 7.90 25.59
N GLU A 397 27.87 8.66 26.36
CA GLU A 397 29.32 8.76 26.11
C GLU A 397 30.13 7.89 27.08
N TYR A 398 31.07 7.15 26.53
CA TYR A 398 32.07 6.42 27.30
C TYR A 398 33.16 7.37 27.79
N GLU A 399 33.62 7.20 29.03
CA GLU A 399 34.64 8.08 29.64
C GLU A 399 36.07 7.81 29.10
N LYS A 400 36.36 6.61 28.59
CA LYS A 400 37.68 6.24 28.00
C LYS A 400 37.55 5.20 26.87
N ARG A 401 38.39 5.35 25.83
CA ARG A 401 38.48 4.59 24.56
C ARG A 401 38.72 3.06 24.61
N GLU A 402 38.69 2.41 25.77
CA GLU A 402 39.06 0.97 25.87
C GLU A 402 37.92 -0.02 25.60
N PHE A 403 36.76 0.43 25.13
CA PHE A 403 35.67 -0.46 24.69
C PHE A 403 35.37 -0.26 23.20
N LEU A 404 36.35 -0.59 22.36
CA LEU A 404 36.09 -1.00 20.98
C LEU A 404 35.73 -2.48 21.02
N VAL A 405 34.44 -2.79 21.20
CA VAL A 405 33.94 -4.12 20.86
C VAL A 405 33.60 -4.03 19.37
N TYR A 406 34.56 -4.46 18.54
CA TYR A 406 34.30 -4.76 17.14
C TYR A 406 33.34 -5.95 17.02
#